data_AF-A0A7C3ZP72-F1
#
_entry.id   AF-A0A7C3ZP72-F1
#
_cell.length_a   1.000
_cell.length_b   1.000
_cell.length_c   1.000
_cell.angle_alpha   90.00
_cell.angle_beta   90.00
_cell.angle_gamma   90.00
#
_symmetry.space_group_name_H-M   'P 1'
#
loop_
_entity.id
_entity.type
_entity.pdbx_description
1 polymer ?
#
loop_
_entity_poly.entity_id
_entity_poly.type
_entity_poly.pdbx_seq_one_letter_code
_entity_poly.pdbx_strand_id
1 'polypeptide(L)'
;MSVDTSTLPISGGVLLATFCYAALSAFVFGPEIADREIARSDWRATCESNLEADLEATRRPDRLIPQVPDLGGMLCSAYPELAGLCMHIPDPNAAAREAERRARALEDERIRNAASGIADRCSCAVAVYKETERLQLALYAGSARLVGNAAEDRKAALMRALHSPTCSFGRGG
;
A
#
# COMPACT_ATOMS: atom_id res chain seq x y z
N MET A 1 -48.26 21.87 -19.52
CA MET A 1 -48.63 21.97 -18.10
C MET A 1 -47.62 22.89 -17.43
N SER A 2 -48.04 24.12 -17.15
CA SER A 2 -47.24 25.13 -16.46
C SER A 2 -47.08 24.71 -15.00
N VAL A 3 -45.84 24.52 -14.56
CA VAL A 3 -45.54 24.25 -13.15
C VAL A 3 -45.77 25.55 -12.39
N ASP A 4 -46.94 25.65 -11.76
CA ASP A 4 -47.30 26.76 -10.89
C ASP A 4 -46.40 26.70 -9.64
N THR A 5 -45.41 27.59 -9.60
CA THR A 5 -44.34 27.62 -8.57
C THR A 5 -44.78 28.41 -7.32
N SER A 6 -46.04 28.83 -7.26
CA SER A 6 -46.58 29.77 -6.29
C SER A 6 -47.19 29.12 -5.03
N THR A 7 -47.27 27.79 -4.96
CA THR A 7 -47.87 27.04 -3.83
C THR A 7 -46.88 26.24 -2.99
N LEU A 8 -45.58 26.31 -3.31
CA LEU A 8 -44.55 25.73 -2.45
C LEU A 8 -44.21 26.74 -1.32
N PRO A 9 -44.19 26.31 -0.04
CA PRO A 9 -43.85 27.18 1.09
C PRO A 9 -42.40 27.71 1.04
N ILE A 10 -41.62 27.24 0.07
CA ILE A 10 -40.24 27.60 -0.20
C ILE A 10 -40.20 27.97 -1.68
N SER A 11 -39.86 29.23 -1.99
CA SER A 11 -39.75 29.67 -3.38
C SER A 11 -38.73 28.79 -4.11
N GLY A 12 -39.00 28.46 -5.38
CA GLY A 12 -38.05 27.67 -6.19
C GLY A 12 -36.65 28.30 -6.24
N GLY A 13 -36.55 29.63 -6.10
CA GLY A 13 -35.29 30.35 -5.97
C GLY A 13 -34.53 30.08 -4.67
N VAL A 14 -35.22 29.89 -3.54
CA VAL A 14 -34.57 29.49 -2.28
C VAL A 14 -34.00 28.09 -2.41
N LEU A 15 -34.74 27.14 -2.98
CA LEU A 15 -34.24 25.77 -3.21
C LEU A 15 -32.98 25.78 -4.09
N LEU A 16 -33.02 26.51 -5.21
CA LEU A 16 -31.89 26.65 -6.13
C LEU A 16 -30.70 27.34 -5.46
N ALA A 17 -30.93 28.38 -4.64
CA ALA A 17 -29.87 29.05 -3.88
C ALA A 17 -29.26 28.12 -2.81
N THR A 18 -30.05 27.35 -2.07
CA THR A 18 -29.52 26.33 -1.15
C THR A 18 -28.75 25.24 -1.88
N PHE A 19 -29.23 24.80 -3.06
CA PHE A 19 -28.52 23.81 -3.87
C PHE A 19 -27.19 24.36 -4.39
N CYS A 20 -27.17 25.60 -4.89
CA CYS A 20 -25.96 26.27 -5.34
C CYS A 20 -24.99 26.52 -4.18
N TYR A 21 -25.48 26.92 -3.01
CA TYR A 21 -24.66 27.13 -1.81
C TYR A 21 -24.11 25.81 -1.27
N ALA A 22 -24.92 24.75 -1.24
CA ALA A 22 -24.48 23.40 -0.87
C ALA A 22 -23.46 22.87 -1.89
N ALA A 23 -23.68 23.07 -3.19
CA ALA A 23 -22.76 22.67 -4.25
C ALA A 23 -21.44 23.45 -4.18
N LEU A 24 -21.49 24.77 -3.99
CA LEU A 24 -20.30 25.62 -3.85
C LEU A 24 -19.53 25.29 -2.58
N SER A 25 -20.21 25.11 -1.45
CA SER A 25 -19.54 24.72 -0.20
C SER A 25 -18.97 23.31 -0.27
N ALA A 26 -19.65 22.37 -0.91
CA ALA A 26 -19.11 21.02 -1.16
C ALA A 26 -17.92 21.03 -2.13
N PHE A 27 -17.92 21.89 -3.15
CA PHE A 27 -16.79 21.98 -4.09
C PHE A 27 -15.59 22.73 -3.50
N VAL A 28 -15.81 23.75 -2.68
CA VAL A 28 -14.74 24.57 -2.09
C VAL A 28 -14.22 23.98 -0.78
N PHE A 29 -15.09 23.48 0.11
CA PHE A 29 -14.71 22.91 1.41
C PHE A 29 -14.71 21.36 1.44
N GLY A 30 -15.24 20.69 0.41
CA GLY A 30 -15.19 19.23 0.31
C GLY A 30 -13.79 18.63 0.34
N PRO A 31 -12.76 19.23 -0.30
CA PRO A 31 -11.39 18.73 -0.21
C PRO A 31 -10.84 18.72 1.22
N GLU A 32 -11.11 19.79 1.98
CA GLU A 32 -10.70 19.93 3.39
C GLU A 32 -11.40 18.91 4.30
N ILE A 33 -12.70 18.68 4.08
CA ILE A 33 -13.45 17.66 4.84
C ILE A 33 -12.95 16.26 4.48
N ALA A 34 -12.66 16.00 3.20
CA ALA A 34 -12.08 14.74 2.74
C ALA A 34 -10.72 14.51 3.39
N ASP A 35 -9.85 15.52 3.43
CA ASP A 35 -8.55 15.45 4.10
C ASP A 35 -8.68 15.13 5.58
N ARG A 36 -9.61 15.79 6.26
CA ARG A 36 -9.83 15.58 7.68
C ARG A 36 -10.43 14.21 7.99
N GLU A 37 -11.26 13.67 7.11
CA GLU A 37 -11.81 12.33 7.28
C GLU A 37 -10.82 11.23 6.87
N ILE A 38 -10.02 11.44 5.81
CA ILE A 38 -8.92 10.55 5.43
C ILE A 38 -7.83 10.54 6.50
N ALA A 39 -7.60 11.67 7.17
CA ALA A 39 -6.70 11.74 8.33
C ALA A 39 -7.28 11.05 9.59
N ARG A 40 -8.61 10.94 9.69
CA ARG A 40 -9.28 10.22 10.79
C ARG A 40 -9.41 8.73 10.56
N SER A 41 -9.58 8.31 9.31
CA SER A 41 -9.36 6.90 8.96
C SER A 41 -7.86 6.69 9.01
N ASP A 42 -7.35 5.73 9.76
CA ASP A 42 -5.91 5.37 9.75
C ASP A 42 -5.47 4.75 8.41
N TRP A 43 -5.89 5.33 7.28
CA TRP A 43 -5.67 4.89 5.92
C TRP A 43 -4.19 4.76 5.63
N ARG A 44 -3.39 5.76 6.03
CA ARG A 44 -1.95 5.73 5.80
C ARG A 44 -1.29 4.55 6.49
N ALA A 45 -1.56 4.35 7.78
CA ALA A 45 -1.03 3.22 8.53
C ALA A 45 -1.53 1.87 7.97
N THR A 46 -2.81 1.78 7.59
CA THR A 46 -3.40 0.56 7.00
C THR A 46 -2.80 0.24 5.63
N CYS A 47 -2.58 1.27 4.79
CA CYS A 47 -2.00 1.13 3.46
C CYS A 47 -0.54 0.70 3.56
N GLU A 48 0.24 1.35 4.43
CA GLU A 48 1.64 1.01 4.69
C GLU A 48 1.75 -0.43 5.21
N SER A 49 0.95 -0.82 6.21
CA SER A 49 0.98 -2.19 6.76
C SER A 49 0.58 -3.26 5.75
N ASN A 50 -0.41 -2.99 4.88
CA ASN A 50 -0.83 -3.95 3.86
C ASN A 50 0.25 -4.12 2.78
N LEU A 51 0.87 -3.03 2.34
CA LEU A 51 1.95 -3.09 1.35
C LEU A 51 3.20 -3.76 1.92
N GLU A 52 3.54 -3.52 3.19
CA GLU A 52 4.62 -4.24 3.87
C GLU A 52 4.32 -5.74 3.94
N ALA A 53 3.09 -6.12 4.30
CA ALA A 53 2.66 -7.52 4.31
C ALA A 53 2.73 -8.18 2.92
N ASP A 54 2.32 -7.47 1.87
CA ASP A 54 2.41 -7.94 0.48
C ASP A 54 3.87 -8.09 0.02
N LEU A 55 4.75 -7.17 0.41
CA LEU A 55 6.19 -7.26 0.13
C LEU A 55 6.82 -8.47 0.81
N GLU A 56 6.50 -8.70 2.09
CA GLU A 56 6.99 -9.86 2.83
C GLU A 56 6.42 -11.17 2.25
N ALA A 57 5.17 -11.19 1.81
CA ALA A 57 4.58 -12.33 1.11
C ALA A 57 5.25 -12.62 -0.26
N THR A 58 5.86 -11.61 -0.88
CA THR A 58 6.60 -11.75 -2.15
C THR A 58 8.08 -12.13 -1.92
N ARG A 59 8.53 -12.18 -0.66
CA ARG A 59 9.88 -12.62 -0.31
C ARG A 59 10.07 -14.08 -0.74
N ARG A 60 11.20 -14.35 -1.37
CA ARG A 60 11.52 -15.71 -1.80
C ARG A 60 11.68 -16.60 -0.57
N PRO A 61 11.10 -17.82 -0.57
CA PRO A 61 11.36 -18.76 0.50
C PRO A 61 12.86 -19.12 0.53
N ASP A 62 13.40 -19.21 1.75
CA ASP A 62 14.77 -19.67 1.96
C ASP A 62 14.96 -21.02 1.28
N ARG A 63 15.96 -21.10 0.41
CA ARG A 63 16.32 -22.36 -0.21
C ARG A 63 17.05 -23.19 0.83
N LEU A 64 16.51 -24.36 1.18
CA LEU A 64 17.27 -25.34 1.94
C LEU A 64 18.51 -25.71 1.13
N ILE A 65 19.68 -25.19 1.50
CA ILE A 65 20.94 -25.77 1.05
C ILE A 65 20.94 -27.20 1.56
N PRO A 66 21.08 -28.21 0.70
CA PRO A 66 21.20 -29.59 1.14
C PRO A 66 22.34 -29.65 2.16
N GLN A 67 22.03 -30.07 3.38
CA GLN A 67 23.04 -30.28 4.41
C GLN A 67 23.84 -31.52 4.03
N VAL A 68 24.79 -31.36 3.12
CA VAL A 68 25.81 -32.38 2.88
C VAL A 68 26.65 -32.41 4.15
N PRO A 69 26.86 -33.58 4.78
CA PRO A 69 27.64 -33.67 6.01
C PRO A 69 29.02 -33.06 5.77
N ASP A 70 29.41 -32.13 6.65
CA ASP A 70 30.74 -31.53 6.67
C ASP A 70 31.74 -32.63 7.04
N LEU A 71 32.27 -33.29 6.01
CA LEU A 71 33.27 -34.34 6.13
C LEU A 71 34.51 -33.84 6.87
N GLY A 72 34.88 -32.56 6.69
CA GLY A 72 35.97 -31.93 7.43
C GLY A 72 35.65 -31.89 8.92
N GLY A 73 34.57 -31.21 9.30
CA GLY A 73 34.13 -31.12 10.70
C GLY A 73 33.95 -32.48 11.38
N MET A 74 33.37 -33.45 10.67
CA MET A 74 33.12 -34.80 11.19
C MET A 74 34.43 -35.59 11.40
N LEU A 75 35.34 -35.60 10.42
CA LEU A 75 36.61 -36.31 10.52
C LEU A 75 37.51 -35.71 11.61
N CYS A 76 37.48 -34.39 11.76
CA CYS A 76 38.29 -33.66 12.73
C CYS A 76 37.75 -33.77 14.16
N SER A 77 36.43 -33.96 14.32
CA SER A 77 35.85 -34.32 15.61
C SER A 77 36.21 -35.74 16.05
N ALA A 78 36.39 -36.65 15.09
CA ALA A 78 36.74 -38.05 15.36
C ALA A 78 38.25 -38.27 15.58
N TYR A 79 39.10 -37.47 14.93
CA TYR A 79 40.56 -37.61 14.98
C TYR A 79 41.24 -36.24 15.21
N PRO A 80 41.39 -35.80 16.47
CA PRO A 80 41.99 -34.50 16.80
C PRO A 80 43.48 -34.43 16.42
N GLU A 81 44.15 -35.58 16.30
CA GLU A 81 45.54 -35.70 15.80
C GLU A 81 45.73 -35.07 14.40
N LEU A 82 44.66 -35.06 13.60
CA LEU A 82 44.66 -34.61 12.21
C LEU A 82 44.21 -33.15 12.06
N ALA A 83 44.07 -32.41 13.18
CA ALA A 83 43.60 -31.01 13.20
C ALA A 83 44.35 -30.08 12.22
N GLY A 84 45.64 -30.32 11.98
CA GLY A 84 46.43 -29.54 11.02
C GLY A 84 46.00 -29.73 9.55
N LEU A 85 45.49 -30.91 9.18
CA LEU A 85 44.98 -31.20 7.84
C LEU A 85 43.52 -30.76 7.65
N CYS A 86 42.79 -30.56 8.74
CA CYS A 86 41.38 -30.14 8.71
C CYS A 86 41.16 -28.82 7.99
N MET A 87 42.10 -27.87 8.15
CA MET A 87 42.07 -26.57 7.46
C MET A 87 42.25 -26.69 5.93
N HIS A 88 42.69 -27.85 5.43
CA HIS A 88 42.92 -28.09 4.01
C HIS A 88 41.77 -28.84 3.33
N ILE A 89 40.77 -29.32 4.10
CA ILE A 89 39.59 -29.98 3.54
C ILE A 89 38.59 -28.87 3.16
N PRO A 90 38.35 -28.63 1.85
CA PRO A 90 37.41 -27.60 1.43
C PRO A 90 35.97 -28.04 1.79
N ASP A 91 35.20 -27.12 2.37
CA ASP A 91 33.76 -27.37 2.55
C ASP A 91 33.09 -27.45 1.17
N PRO A 92 32.45 -28.58 0.83
CA PRO A 92 31.77 -28.74 -0.45
C PRO A 92 30.60 -27.76 -0.63
N ASN A 93 30.04 -27.24 0.46
CA ASN A 93 28.92 -26.30 0.43
C ASN A 93 29.35 -24.83 0.48
N ALA A 94 30.65 -24.51 0.53
CA ALA A 94 31.12 -23.14 0.71
C ALA A 94 30.60 -22.22 -0.41
N ALA A 95 30.73 -22.67 -1.66
CA ALA A 95 30.25 -21.94 -2.83
C ALA A 95 28.71 -21.78 -2.83
N ALA A 96 27.97 -22.80 -2.38
CA ALA A 96 26.52 -22.74 -2.26
C ALA A 96 26.07 -21.74 -1.18
N ARG A 97 26.76 -21.74 -0.03
CA ARG A 97 26.53 -20.79 1.07
C ARG A 97 26.83 -19.36 0.65
N GLU A 98 27.91 -19.14 -0.10
CA GLU A 98 28.25 -17.81 -0.63
C GLU A 98 27.28 -17.33 -1.71
N ALA A 99 26.81 -18.23 -2.59
CA ALA A 99 25.79 -17.92 -3.58
C ALA A 99 24.46 -17.53 -2.92
N GLU A 100 24.05 -18.26 -1.88
CA GLU A 100 22.86 -17.92 -1.11
C GLU A 100 22.99 -16.59 -0.38
N ARG A 101 24.13 -16.32 0.28
CA ARG A 101 24.38 -15.02 0.92
C ARG A 101 24.25 -13.86 -0.06
N ARG A 102 24.82 -14.01 -1.26
CA ARG A 102 24.70 -12.99 -2.33
C ARG A 102 23.26 -12.83 -2.80
N ALA A 103 22.52 -13.93 -2.97
CA ALA A 103 21.12 -13.88 -3.35
C ALA A 103 20.26 -13.17 -2.29
N ARG A 104 20.48 -13.47 -1.00
CA ARG A 104 19.81 -12.81 0.12
C ARG A 104 20.13 -11.32 0.18
N ALA A 105 21.40 -10.94 0.02
CA ALA A 105 21.80 -9.53 0.02
C ALA A 105 21.10 -8.71 -1.09
N LEU A 106 21.03 -9.27 -2.31
CA LEU A 106 20.31 -8.64 -3.43
C LEU A 106 18.81 -8.55 -3.18
N GLU A 107 18.22 -9.58 -2.56
CA GLU A 107 16.81 -9.60 -2.23
C GLU A 107 16.48 -8.58 -1.12
N ASP A 108 17.29 -8.47 -0.08
CA ASP A 108 17.14 -7.49 0.98
C ASP A 108 17.31 -6.06 0.46
N GLU A 109 18.20 -5.84 -0.51
CA GLU A 109 18.31 -4.55 -1.19
C GLU A 109 17.06 -4.24 -2.02
N ARG A 110 16.54 -5.21 -2.78
CA ARG A 110 15.28 -5.07 -3.53
C ARG A 110 14.10 -4.75 -2.60
N ILE A 111 13.98 -5.44 -1.47
CA ILE A 111 12.90 -5.22 -0.50
C ILE A 111 13.03 -3.84 0.15
N ARG A 112 14.24 -3.42 0.55
CA ARG A 112 14.48 -2.07 1.09
C ARG A 112 14.11 -0.97 0.09
N ASN A 113 14.50 -1.15 -1.17
CA ASN A 113 14.15 -0.20 -2.23
C ASN A 113 12.63 -0.14 -2.43
N ALA A 114 11.96 -1.29 -2.46
CA ALA A 114 10.50 -1.35 -2.56
C ALA A 114 9.80 -0.72 -1.35
N ALA A 115 10.33 -0.93 -0.14
CA ALA A 115 9.80 -0.38 1.11
C ALA A 115 9.89 1.16 1.13
N SER A 116 10.99 1.73 0.62
CA SER A 116 11.16 3.18 0.57
C SER A 116 10.08 3.90 -0.25
N GLY A 117 9.49 3.23 -1.24
CA GLY A 117 8.42 3.79 -2.08
C GLY A 117 6.99 3.61 -1.55
N ILE A 118 6.79 2.89 -0.43
CA ILE A 118 5.44 2.58 0.09
C ILE A 118 4.68 3.86 0.45
N ALA A 119 5.32 4.75 1.21
CA ALA A 119 4.70 6.00 1.65
C ALA A 119 4.23 6.86 0.46
N ASP A 120 5.04 6.92 -0.59
CA ASP A 120 4.72 7.66 -1.82
C ASP A 120 3.54 7.04 -2.55
N ARG A 121 3.45 5.71 -2.63
CA ARG A 121 2.31 5.01 -3.25
C ARG A 121 1.01 5.24 -2.48
N CYS A 122 1.04 5.19 -1.16
CA CYS A 122 -0.12 5.50 -0.32
C CYS A 122 -0.57 6.96 -0.48
N SER A 123 0.38 7.90 -0.61
CA SER A 123 0.06 9.31 -0.87
C SER A 123 -0.52 9.54 -2.27
N CYS A 124 -0.01 8.83 -3.28
CA CYS A 124 -0.54 8.86 -4.65
C CYS A 124 -1.98 8.35 -4.70
N ALA A 125 -2.30 7.27 -3.98
CA ALA A 125 -3.66 6.74 -3.91
C ALA A 125 -4.66 7.80 -3.38
N VAL A 126 -4.26 8.61 -2.41
CA VAL A 126 -5.07 9.73 -1.89
C VAL A 126 -5.24 10.81 -2.96
N ALA A 127 -4.18 11.17 -3.68
CA ALA A 127 -4.25 12.17 -4.74
C ALA A 127 -5.19 11.72 -5.88
N VAL A 128 -5.04 10.47 -6.35
CA VAL A 128 -5.91 9.89 -7.36
C VAL A 128 -7.35 9.84 -6.85
N TYR A 129 -7.60 9.35 -5.63
CA TYR A 129 -8.94 9.33 -5.04
C TYR A 129 -9.59 10.73 -5.04
N LYS A 130 -8.85 11.77 -4.65
CA LYS A 130 -9.33 13.16 -4.69
C LYS A 130 -9.63 13.67 -6.10
N GLU A 131 -9.09 13.07 -7.15
CA GLU A 131 -9.37 13.45 -8.53
C GLU A 131 -10.55 12.68 -9.11
N THR A 132 -10.58 11.35 -8.93
CA THR A 132 -11.64 10.49 -9.49
C THR A 132 -12.96 10.63 -8.74
N GLU A 133 -12.91 10.81 -7.42
CA GLU A 133 -14.11 10.78 -6.57
C GLU A 133 -14.63 12.18 -6.21
N ARG A 134 -14.19 13.25 -6.90
CA ARG A 134 -14.66 14.63 -6.66
C ARG A 134 -16.19 14.73 -6.66
N LEU A 135 -16.83 14.05 -7.60
CA LEU A 135 -18.30 14.03 -7.72
C LEU A 135 -18.96 13.28 -6.57
N GLN A 136 -18.41 12.14 -6.14
CA GLN A 136 -18.96 11.39 -5.02
C GLN A 136 -18.72 12.09 -3.68
N LEU A 137 -17.56 12.73 -3.51
CA LEU A 137 -17.26 13.61 -2.38
C LEU A 137 -18.22 14.80 -2.32
N ALA A 138 -18.51 15.43 -3.47
CA ALA A 138 -19.48 16.52 -3.56
C ALA A 138 -20.90 16.03 -3.24
N LEU A 139 -21.30 14.86 -3.74
CA LEU A 139 -22.57 14.22 -3.42
C LEU A 139 -22.66 13.81 -1.95
N TYR A 140 -21.58 13.32 -1.35
CA TYR A 140 -21.53 12.93 0.06
C TYR A 140 -21.59 14.15 1.00
N ALA A 141 -20.87 15.21 0.66
CA ALA A 141 -20.95 16.50 1.37
C ALA A 141 -22.36 17.12 1.23
N GLY A 142 -22.97 17.02 0.05
CA GLY A 142 -24.32 17.54 -0.21
C GLY A 142 -25.46 16.70 0.38
N SER A 143 -25.28 15.38 0.51
CA SER A 143 -26.30 14.45 1.02
C SER A 143 -26.28 14.27 2.55
N ALA A 144 -25.52 15.11 3.27
CA ALA A 144 -25.47 15.11 4.73
C ALA A 144 -25.25 13.72 5.36
N ARG A 145 -24.43 12.87 4.72
CA ARG A 145 -24.11 11.50 5.16
C ARG A 145 -25.32 10.54 5.25
N LEU A 146 -26.41 10.80 4.51
CA LEU A 146 -27.62 9.96 4.57
C LEU A 146 -27.52 8.64 3.77
N VAL A 147 -26.44 8.40 3.02
CA VAL A 147 -26.30 7.23 2.14
C VAL A 147 -25.13 6.34 2.59
N GLY A 148 -25.46 5.18 3.18
CA GLY A 148 -24.63 3.97 3.23
C GLY A 148 -23.32 4.01 4.02
N ASN A 149 -22.64 2.87 4.11
CA ASN A 149 -21.35 2.64 4.79
C ASN A 149 -20.19 3.37 4.08
N ALA A 150 -20.24 4.69 3.98
CA ALA A 150 -19.28 5.52 3.26
C ALA A 150 -17.82 5.37 3.74
N ALA A 151 -17.60 4.79 4.91
CA ALA A 151 -16.25 4.43 5.38
C ALA A 151 -15.68 3.20 4.64
N GLU A 152 -16.49 2.18 4.38
CA GLU A 152 -16.05 0.97 3.67
C GLU A 152 -15.90 1.23 2.18
N ASP A 153 -16.86 1.93 1.57
CA ASP A 153 -16.79 2.31 0.16
C ASP A 153 -15.56 3.17 -0.13
N ARG A 154 -15.18 4.05 0.80
CA ARG A 154 -13.93 4.83 0.70
C ARG A 154 -12.68 3.98 0.79
N LYS A 155 -12.61 3.02 1.72
CA LYS A 155 -11.46 2.10 1.79
C LYS A 155 -11.34 1.31 0.49
N ALA A 156 -12.45 0.82 -0.05
CA ALA A 156 -12.46 0.12 -1.33
C ALA A 156 -12.02 1.02 -2.50
N ALA A 157 -12.47 2.29 -2.53
CA ALA A 157 -12.08 3.26 -3.55
C ALA A 157 -10.59 3.65 -3.44
N LEU A 158 -10.07 3.85 -2.22
CA LEU A 158 -8.67 4.14 -1.96
C LEU A 158 -7.77 2.95 -2.33
N MET A 159 -8.18 1.72 -2.00
CA MET A 159 -7.49 0.50 -2.45
C MET A 159 -7.51 0.37 -3.98
N ARG A 160 -8.62 0.70 -4.64
CA ARG A 160 -8.71 0.71 -6.12
C ARG A 160 -7.78 1.77 -6.72
N ALA A 161 -7.69 2.95 -6.10
CA ALA A 161 -6.78 4.01 -6.51
C ALA A 161 -5.31 3.63 -6.32
N LEU A 162 -4.99 2.89 -5.25
CA LEU A 162 -3.63 2.37 -5.01
C LEU A 162 -3.15 1.42 -6.12
N HIS A 163 -4.05 0.60 -6.64
CA HIS A 163 -3.78 -0.33 -7.73
C HIS A 163 -3.85 0.32 -9.13
N SER A 164 -4.11 1.63 -9.21
CA SER A 164 -4.12 2.34 -10.48
C SER A 164 -2.72 2.39 -11.10
N PRO A 165 -2.60 2.34 -12.44
CA PRO A 165 -1.30 2.41 -13.12
C PRO A 165 -0.56 3.71 -12.81
N THR A 166 -1.28 4.80 -12.51
CA THR A 166 -0.76 6.11 -12.09
C THR A 166 0.03 6.06 -10.78
N CYS A 167 -0.27 5.12 -9.88
CA CYS A 167 0.46 4.95 -8.61
C CYS A 167 1.43 3.75 -8.62
N SER A 168 1.67 3.16 -9.79
CA SER A 168 2.67 2.11 -9.98
C SER A 168 4.07 2.70 -10.21
N PHE A 169 4.67 3.25 -9.17
CA PHE A 169 6.09 3.62 -9.23
C PHE A 169 6.94 2.35 -9.09
N GLY A 170 7.73 2.03 -10.12
CA GLY A 170 8.66 0.90 -10.11
C GLY A 170 8.71 0.00 -11.36
N ARG A 171 8.10 0.39 -12.50
CA ARG A 171 8.25 -0.37 -13.77
C ARG A 171 9.03 0.35 -14.88
N GLY A 172 9.69 1.46 -14.56
CA GLY A 172 10.56 2.19 -15.48
C GLY A 172 11.83 2.62 -14.77
N GLY A 173 12.94 1.97 -15.10
CA GLY A 173 14.27 2.17 -14.52
C GLY A 173 15.00 0.85 -14.37
#